data_AF-A0A1A9VSV5-F1
#
_entry.id   AF-A0A1A9VSV5-F1
#
_cell.length_a   1.000
_cell.length_b   1.000
_cell.length_c   1.000
_cell.angle_alpha   90.00
_cell.angle_beta   90.00
_cell.angle_gamma   90.00
#
_symmetry.space_group_name_H-M   'P 1'
#
loop_
_entity.id
_entity.type
_entity.pdbx_description
1 polymer ?
#
loop_
_entity_poly.entity_id
_entity_poly.type
_entity_poly.pdbx_seq_one_letter_code
_entity_poly.pdbx_strand_id
1 'polypeptide(L)'
;MAKQVLTKEEAINHLYSTIKAKFEEDGILQEVRCLLQAKMVSMMRGQNEGALVKRPIGKDVTQDSRIALLNQLIMEYFHWHNYQYSAEMFGTESSSENSKPIRECLEGVLGRFQHKNVPILLEVVTELMQNQNKKK
;
A
#
# COMPACT_ATOMS: atom_id res chain seq x y z
N MET A 1 -35.20 -30.65 -24.59
CA MET A 1 -34.43 -29.64 -23.84
C MET A 1 -34.30 -28.40 -24.71
N ALA A 2 -35.03 -27.33 -24.40
CA ALA A 2 -35.03 -26.12 -25.21
C ALA A 2 -33.70 -25.38 -25.03
N LYS A 3 -32.97 -25.14 -26.14
CA LYS A 3 -31.81 -24.25 -26.13
C LYS A 3 -32.34 -22.83 -25.83
N GLN A 4 -32.02 -22.29 -24.66
CA GLN A 4 -32.19 -20.87 -24.40
C GLN A 4 -31.27 -20.11 -25.37
N VAL A 5 -31.88 -19.48 -26.37
CA VAL A 5 -31.17 -18.59 -27.29
C VAL A 5 -31.09 -17.24 -26.57
N LEU A 6 -29.93 -16.92 -26.01
CA LEU A 6 -29.69 -15.58 -25.47
C LEU A 6 -29.86 -14.57 -26.60
N THR A 7 -30.60 -13.50 -26.32
CA THR A 7 -30.63 -12.34 -27.21
C THR A 7 -29.24 -11.72 -27.30
N LYS A 8 -28.96 -10.98 -28.39
CA LYS A 8 -27.66 -10.32 -28.58
C LYS A 8 -27.30 -9.43 -27.39
N GLU A 9 -28.26 -8.70 -26.83
CA GLU A 9 -28.04 -7.83 -25.67
C GLU A 9 -27.69 -8.63 -24.41
N GLU A 10 -28.38 -9.73 -24.13
CA GLU A 10 -28.05 -10.60 -22.99
C GLU A 10 -26.66 -11.23 -23.14
N ALA A 11 -26.29 -11.65 -24.36
CA ALA A 11 -24.96 -12.21 -24.62
C ALA A 11 -23.85 -11.16 -24.41
N ILE A 12 -24.08 -9.92 -24.85
CA ILE A 12 -23.15 -8.80 -24.63
C ILE A 12 -23.03 -8.49 -23.14
N ASN A 13 -24.14 -8.40 -22.41
CA ASN A 13 -24.13 -8.14 -20.97
C ASN A 13 -23.43 -9.25 -20.18
N HIS A 14 -23.66 -10.52 -20.56
CA HIS A 14 -22.99 -11.65 -19.96
C HIS A 14 -21.47 -11.62 -20.22
N LEU A 15 -21.05 -11.27 -21.44
CA LEU A 15 -19.64 -11.12 -21.78
C LEU A 15 -18.99 -9.99 -20.96
N TYR A 16 -19.65 -8.82 -20.86
CA TYR A 16 -19.18 -7.72 -20.03
C TYR A 16 -19.04 -8.12 -18.56
N SER A 17 -20.03 -8.81 -17.99
CA SER A 17 -19.96 -9.28 -16.61
C SER A 17 -18.81 -10.27 -16.41
N THR A 18 -18.57 -11.14 -17.38
CA THR A 18 -17.50 -12.14 -17.31
C THR A 18 -16.12 -11.47 -17.38
N ILE A 19 -15.94 -10.53 -18.30
CA ILE A 19 -14.70 -9.75 -18.41
C ILE A 19 -14.47 -8.96 -17.12
N LYS A 20 -15.50 -8.26 -16.61
CA LYS A 20 -15.41 -7.51 -15.37
C LYS A 20 -15.00 -8.40 -14.19
N ALA A 21 -15.64 -9.57 -14.04
CA ALA A 21 -15.31 -10.52 -12.98
C ALA A 21 -13.85 -10.98 -13.08
N LYS A 22 -13.35 -11.24 -14.29
CA LYS A 22 -11.94 -11.58 -14.51
C LYS A 22 -10.99 -10.47 -14.10
N PHE A 23 -11.27 -9.23 -14.47
CA PHE A 23 -10.47 -8.09 -14.07
C PHE A 23 -10.54 -7.82 -12.55
N GLU A 24 -11.65 -8.16 -11.88
CA GLU A 24 -11.77 -8.10 -10.42
C GLU A 24 -10.99 -9.23 -9.74
N GLU A 25 -11.08 -10.47 -10.22
CA GLU A 25 -10.31 -11.64 -9.73
C GLU A 25 -8.79 -11.41 -9.88
N ASP A 26 -8.36 -10.91 -11.03
CA ASP A 26 -6.95 -10.66 -11.35
C ASP A 26 -6.41 -9.38 -10.67
N GLY A 27 -7.25 -8.65 -9.92
CA GLY A 27 -6.87 -7.43 -9.20
C GLY A 27 -6.65 -6.18 -10.07
N ILE A 28 -6.69 -6.32 -11.40
CA ILE A 28 -6.49 -5.24 -12.38
C ILE A 28 -7.50 -4.11 -12.16
N LEU A 29 -8.76 -4.43 -11.87
CA LEU A 29 -9.81 -3.43 -11.69
C LEU A 29 -9.59 -2.58 -10.41
N GLN A 30 -8.97 -3.18 -9.40
CA GLN A 30 -8.57 -2.48 -8.17
C GLN A 30 -7.38 -1.57 -8.44
N GLU A 31 -6.36 -2.03 -9.18
CA GLU A 31 -5.23 -1.21 -9.62
C GLU A 31 -5.69 0.02 -10.39
N VAL A 32 -6.58 -0.16 -11.38
CA VAL A 32 -7.16 0.95 -12.16
C VAL A 32 -7.91 1.93 -11.27
N ARG A 33 -8.74 1.46 -10.31
CA ARG A 33 -9.43 2.34 -9.35
C ARG A 33 -8.45 3.15 -8.52
N CYS A 34 -7.40 2.51 -8.01
CA CYS A 34 -6.36 3.15 -7.22
C CYS A 34 -5.64 4.23 -8.02
N LEU A 35 -5.22 3.94 -9.25
CA LEU A 35 -4.60 4.92 -10.16
C LEU A 35 -5.54 6.10 -10.44
N LEU A 36 -6.83 5.83 -10.63
CA LEU A 36 -7.82 6.87 -10.89
C LEU A 36 -8.02 7.76 -9.66
N GLN A 37 -8.08 7.17 -8.47
CA GLN A 37 -8.19 7.90 -7.19
C GLN A 37 -6.95 8.76 -6.94
N ALA A 38 -5.74 8.21 -7.09
CA ALA A 38 -4.49 8.95 -6.97
C ALA A 38 -4.44 10.13 -7.95
N LYS A 39 -4.84 9.88 -9.22
CA LYS A 39 -4.91 10.95 -10.23
C LYS A 39 -5.96 12.01 -9.89
N MET A 40 -7.14 11.62 -9.41
CA MET A 40 -8.17 12.55 -8.95
C MET A 40 -7.67 13.42 -7.81
N VAL A 41 -7.02 12.83 -6.80
CA VAL A 41 -6.42 13.56 -5.67
C VAL A 41 -5.34 14.51 -6.16
N SER A 42 -4.47 14.08 -7.07
CA SER A 42 -3.44 14.92 -7.70
C SER A 42 -4.05 16.12 -8.43
N MET A 43 -5.13 15.91 -9.20
CA MET A 43 -5.83 16.98 -9.92
C MET A 43 -6.55 17.94 -8.96
N MET A 44 -7.22 17.43 -7.92
CA MET A 44 -7.89 18.25 -6.90
C MET A 44 -6.90 19.11 -6.10
N ARG A 45 -5.66 18.65 -5.96
CA ARG A 45 -4.58 19.39 -5.28
C ARG A 45 -3.93 20.46 -6.17
N GLY A 46 -4.32 20.54 -7.44
CA GLY A 46 -3.76 21.45 -8.43
C GLY A 46 -2.37 21.01 -8.86
N GLN A 47 -2.12 20.91 -10.17
CA GLN A 47 -0.77 20.65 -10.70
C GLN A 47 0.21 21.70 -10.18
N ASN A 48 1.00 21.33 -9.19
CA ASN A 48 2.29 21.95 -8.92
C ASN A 48 3.33 20.83 -9.01
N GLU A 49 3.83 20.62 -10.23
CA GLU A 49 5.19 20.13 -10.36
C GLU A 49 6.09 21.13 -9.62
N GLY A 50 6.58 20.76 -8.44
CA GLY A 50 7.65 21.51 -7.75
C GLY A 50 7.30 22.28 -6.47
N ALA A 51 6.07 22.27 -5.95
CA ALA A 51 5.77 22.95 -4.68
C ALA A 51 5.65 21.96 -3.51
N LEU A 52 6.76 21.78 -2.79
CA LEU A 52 6.86 21.24 -1.44
C LEU A 52 5.68 21.75 -0.61
N VAL A 53 4.74 20.85 -0.30
CA VAL A 53 3.45 21.19 0.32
C VAL A 53 3.71 21.88 1.66
N LYS A 54 3.43 23.18 1.73
CA LYS A 54 3.08 23.87 2.97
C LYS A 54 1.57 23.80 3.15
N ARG A 55 1.11 23.05 4.17
CA ARG A 55 -0.14 23.17 4.98
C ARG A 55 -0.96 21.86 5.08
N PRO A 56 -1.93 21.74 6.01
CA PRO A 56 -2.06 22.27 7.37
C PRO A 56 -2.54 21.21 8.42
N ILE A 57 -2.43 21.54 9.73
CA ILE A 57 -2.96 20.81 10.91
C ILE A 57 -2.18 19.51 11.26
N GLY A 58 -1.35 19.41 12.30
CA GLY A 58 -1.04 20.28 13.42
C GLY A 58 0.45 20.58 13.53
N LYS A 59 0.76 21.84 13.85
CA LYS A 59 2.05 22.20 14.43
C LYS A 59 2.17 21.54 15.80
N ASP A 60 3.40 21.15 16.14
CA ASP A 60 3.84 20.63 17.44
C ASP A 60 3.36 19.24 17.82
N VAL A 61 3.96 18.21 17.23
CA VAL A 61 4.36 17.04 18.00
C VAL A 61 5.74 16.65 17.48
N THR A 62 6.76 16.67 18.34
CA THR A 62 7.95 15.86 18.16
C THR A 62 7.48 14.42 17.94
N GLN A 63 7.31 14.03 16.67
CA GLN A 63 6.79 12.72 16.33
C GLN A 63 7.65 11.70 17.06
N ASP A 64 7.02 10.91 17.92
CA ASP A 64 7.71 9.91 18.71
C ASP A 64 8.58 9.08 17.75
N SER A 65 9.88 8.98 18.03
CA SER A 65 10.83 8.30 17.15
C SER A 65 10.42 6.85 16.88
N ARG A 66 9.63 6.24 17.79
CA ARG A 66 9.04 4.91 17.62
C ARG A 66 7.93 4.89 16.55
N ILE A 67 7.12 5.94 16.48
CA ILE A 67 6.07 6.09 15.46
C ILE A 67 6.71 6.32 14.10
N ALA A 68 7.75 7.16 14.01
CA ALA A 68 8.50 7.37 12.78
C ALA A 68 9.13 6.06 12.28
N LEU A 69 9.74 5.27 13.16
CA LEU A 69 10.30 3.96 12.84
C LEU A 69 9.22 2.97 12.38
N LEU A 70 8.08 2.90 13.06
CA LEU A 70 6.97 2.05 12.67
C LEU A 70 6.42 2.41 11.28
N ASN A 71 6.26 3.70 11.00
CA ASN A 71 5.81 4.17 9.68
C ASN A 71 6.79 3.75 8.58
N GLN A 72 8.10 3.85 8.83
CA GLN A 72 9.12 3.39 7.88
C GLN A 72 9.09 1.87 7.67
N LEU A 73 8.83 1.08 8.71
CA LEU A 73 8.66 -0.38 8.59
C LEU A 73 7.41 -0.78 7.81
N ILE A 74 6.28 -0.10 8.05
CA ILE A 74 5.04 -0.29 7.28
C ILE A 74 5.29 0.09 5.81
N MET A 75 6.02 1.19 5.58
CA MET A 75 6.36 1.59 4.23
C MET A 75 7.27 0.59 3.51
N GLU A 76 8.22 -0.03 4.20
CA GLU A 76 9.08 -1.07 3.62
C GLU A 76 8.24 -2.28 3.21
N TYR A 77 7.30 -2.69 4.07
CA TYR A 77 6.36 -3.77 3.78
C TYR A 77 5.50 -3.49 2.53
N PHE A 78 4.94 -2.29 2.41
CA PHE A 78 4.16 -1.91 1.23
C PHE A 78 4.99 -1.92 -0.05
N HIS A 79 6.22 -1.41 -0.01
CA HIS A 79 7.11 -1.46 -1.17
C HIS A 79 7.53 -2.90 -1.51
N TRP A 80 7.77 -3.75 -0.51
CA TRP A 80 8.17 -5.14 -0.71
C TRP A 80 7.10 -5.94 -1.46
N HIS A 81 5.83 -5.73 -1.12
CA HIS A 81 4.69 -6.40 -1.75
C HIS A 81 4.11 -5.66 -2.96
N ASN A 82 4.76 -4.59 -3.43
CA ASN A 82 4.29 -3.74 -4.54
C ASN A 82 2.91 -3.10 -4.31
N TYR A 83 2.54 -2.79 -3.06
CA TYR A 83 1.33 -2.06 -2.72
C TYR A 83 1.51 -0.54 -2.93
N GLN A 84 1.76 -0.13 -4.17
CA GLN A 84 2.14 1.24 -4.54
C GLN A 84 1.10 2.28 -4.11
N TYR A 85 -0.19 1.99 -4.27
CA TYR A 85 -1.25 2.91 -3.83
C TYR A 85 -1.33 3.02 -2.31
N SER A 86 -1.25 1.90 -1.60
CA SER A 86 -1.25 1.90 -0.14
C SER A 86 -0.05 2.65 0.42
N ALA A 87 1.12 2.51 -0.21
CA ALA A 87 2.31 3.31 0.06
C ALA A 87 2.04 4.81 -0.10
N GLU A 88 1.52 5.21 -1.26
CA GLU A 88 1.26 6.60 -1.59
C GLU A 88 0.26 7.25 -0.60
N MET A 89 -0.86 6.56 -0.33
CA MET A 89 -1.87 7.02 0.59
C MET A 89 -1.38 7.05 2.03
N PHE A 90 -0.67 6.01 2.47
CA PHE A 90 -0.14 5.93 3.83
C PHE A 90 0.88 7.04 4.11
N GLY A 91 1.81 7.31 3.19
CA GLY A 91 2.76 8.42 3.36
C GLY A 91 2.04 9.77 3.47
N THR A 92 0.99 9.95 2.67
CA THR A 92 0.15 11.16 2.72
C THR A 92 -0.60 11.31 4.05
N GLU A 93 -1.17 10.23 4.57
CA GLU A 93 -1.98 10.23 5.79
C GLU A 93 -1.14 10.27 7.08
N SER A 94 0.02 9.63 7.08
CA SER A 94 0.90 9.52 8.26
C SER A 94 1.89 10.66 8.40
N SER A 95 1.91 11.61 7.45
CA SER A 95 2.93 12.66 7.33
C SER A 95 4.37 12.11 7.25
N SER A 96 4.55 10.85 6.88
CA SER A 96 5.87 10.28 6.63
C SER A 96 6.31 10.61 5.21
N GLU A 97 7.60 10.91 5.01
CA GLU A 97 8.13 11.02 3.65
C GLU A 97 7.80 9.75 2.85
N ASN A 98 7.20 9.95 1.68
CA ASN A 98 6.82 8.89 0.75
C ASN A 98 8.04 8.36 -0.04
N SER A 99 9.23 8.47 0.54
CA SER A 99 10.45 7.93 -0.03
C SER A 99 10.46 6.42 0.22
N LYS A 100 10.89 5.65 -0.77
CA LYS A 100 11.12 4.22 -0.59
C LYS A 100 12.12 4.04 0.56
N PRO A 101 11.73 3.44 1.69
CA PRO A 101 12.62 3.32 2.82
C PRO A 101 13.82 2.47 2.41
N ILE A 102 15.00 2.98 2.73
CA ILE A 102 16.27 2.30 2.46
C ILE A 102 16.42 1.23 3.55
N ARG A 103 16.39 -0.05 3.13
CA ARG A 103 16.44 -1.20 4.04
C ARG A 103 17.68 -1.16 4.94
N GLU A 104 18.80 -0.72 4.38
CA GLU A 104 20.08 -0.55 5.08
C GLU A 104 19.98 0.47 6.22
N CYS A 105 19.16 1.51 6.08
CA CYS A 105 18.92 2.48 7.15
C CYS A 105 18.12 1.86 8.30
N LEU A 106 17.12 1.02 7.99
CA LEU A 106 16.33 0.31 9.00
C LEU A 106 17.16 -0.75 9.73
N GLU A 107 18.01 -1.49 9.00
CA GLU A 107 18.97 -2.44 9.57
C GLU A 107 20.00 -1.75 10.49
N GLY A 108 20.39 -0.51 10.19
CA GLY A 108 21.27 0.28 11.06
C GLY A 108 20.67 0.60 12.42
N VAL A 109 19.33 0.76 12.51
CA VAL A 109 18.62 1.12 13.74
C VAL A 109 18.18 -0.12 14.53
N LEU A 110 17.69 -1.15 13.84
CA LEU A 110 17.08 -2.33 14.46
C LEU A 110 18.05 -3.50 14.63
N GLY A 111 19.20 -3.46 13.96
CA GLY A 111 20.14 -4.57 13.89
C GLY A 111 20.00 -5.36 12.59
N ARG A 112 20.90 -6.33 12.40
CA ARG A 112 20.94 -7.14 11.19
C ARG A 112 19.86 -8.21 11.21
N PHE A 113 19.05 -8.24 10.16
CA PHE A 113 18.05 -9.26 9.91
C PHE A 113 18.65 -10.42 9.13
N GLN A 114 18.29 -11.65 9.49
CA GLN A 114 18.86 -12.86 8.88
C GLN A 114 18.16 -13.19 7.56
N HIS A 115 16.89 -12.79 7.41
CA HIS A 115 16.06 -13.18 6.27
C HIS A 115 15.93 -12.03 5.28
N LYS A 116 16.87 -11.97 4.32
CA LYS A 116 16.85 -10.96 3.25
C LYS A 116 15.69 -11.10 2.24
N ASN A 117 14.95 -12.21 2.28
CA ASN A 117 13.87 -12.52 1.34
C ASN A 117 12.47 -12.15 1.88
N VAL A 118 12.39 -11.50 3.02
CA VAL A 118 11.13 -11.08 3.63
C VAL A 118 11.19 -9.61 4.07
N PRO A 119 10.04 -8.94 4.20
CA PRO A 119 9.97 -7.61 4.80
C PRO A 119 10.50 -7.62 6.23
N ILE A 120 11.15 -6.53 6.65
CA ILE A 120 11.71 -6.41 8.00
C ILE A 120 10.61 -6.55 9.06
N LEU A 121 9.46 -5.92 8.80
CA LEU A 121 8.33 -5.94 9.74
C LEU A 121 7.88 -7.36 10.07
N LEU A 122 7.94 -8.29 9.11
CA LEU A 122 7.55 -9.69 9.33
C LEU A 122 8.53 -10.41 10.27
N GLU A 123 9.83 -10.18 10.09
CA GLU A 123 10.87 -10.78 10.93
C GLU A 123 10.77 -10.27 12.37
N VAL A 124 10.59 -8.96 12.56
CA VAL A 124 10.38 -8.34 13.87
C VAL A 124 9.18 -8.94 14.61
N VAL A 125 8.03 -9.06 13.94
CA VAL A 125 6.83 -9.67 14.55
C VAL A 125 7.07 -11.13 14.92
N THR A 126 7.74 -11.89 14.04
CA THR A 126 8.05 -13.31 14.27
C THR A 126 8.95 -13.49 15.50
N GLU A 127 10.00 -12.69 15.63
CA GLU A 127 10.89 -12.72 16.79
C GLU A 127 10.16 -12.35 18.09
N LEU A 128 9.30 -11.33 18.07
CA LEU A 128 8.50 -10.93 19.21
C LEU A 128 7.57 -12.06 19.67
N MET A 129 6.89 -12.75 18.73
CA MET A 129 6.02 -13.88 19.06
C MET A 129 6.79 -15.06 19.66
N GLN A 130 7.97 -15.39 19.11
CA GLN A 130 8.82 -16.46 19.65
C GLN A 130 9.30 -16.16 21.07
N ASN A 131 9.68 -14.90 21.33
CA ASN A 131 10.15 -14.47 22.64
C ASN A 131 9.04 -14.46 23.71
N GLN A 132 7.79 -14.19 23.32
CA GLN A 132 6.63 -14.32 24.22
C GLN A 132 6.33 -15.79 24.57
N ASN A 133 6.47 -16.70 23.60
CA ASN A 133 6.25 -18.13 23.84
C ASN A 133 7.32 -18.78 24.73
N LYS A 134 8.56 -18.28 24.72
CA LYS A 134 9.64 -18.74 25.61
C LYS A 134 9.51 -18.28 27.07
N LYS A 135 8.65 -17.28 27.33
CA LYS A 135 8.40 -16.72 28.68
C LYS A 135 7.18 -17.33 29.39
N LYS A 136 6.46 -18.23 28.72
CA LYS A 136 5.40 -19.07 29.30
C LYS A 136 5.96 -20.45 29.59
#